data_AF-A0A3E4LW39-F1
#
_entry.id   AF-A0A3E4LW39-F1
#
_cell.length_a   1.000
_cell.length_b   1.000
_cell.length_c   1.000
_cell.angle_alpha   90.00
_cell.angle_beta   90.00
_cell.angle_gamma   90.00
#
_symmetry.space_group_name_H-M   'P 1'
#
loop_
_entity.id
_entity.type
_entity.pdbx_description
1 polymer ?
#
loop_
_entity_poly.entity_id
_entity_poly.type
_entity_poly.pdbx_seq_one_letter_code
_entity_poly.pdbx_strand_id
1 'polypeptide(L)'
;MKLKYKLLDKLHNVSNSEMDLLVWVVQHSDERSGTMYGAYYRNYCDEYGRCKQSFYNALYGLKQKGIVAYRRNRNDACTTSDYDITVLDNAYPWKGSKEVTYRNEGYVDLANPVFRSQEFKSLKAKEKYLALEFRKRSFETGKGYKHGVKAFYEMWSREAYLGVSERTIRSYMHTLSKVCNFFSIGIKDGFYRITSRISSFRKPQKGQYGHKYDQDMYNEQYVRMALNRDNIKYNAESLSDTVHLIYQYGAAFANKGADVKRYIEKAIHSSVAGTKWRERELSAATVHYNLKALLQHMPDTQDQDNKKVNTSSGEKGFNNFNQRDYDWNEIENLLFNSTI
;
A
#
# COMPACT_ATOMS: atom_id res chain seq x y z
N MET A 1 5.28 0.83 -1.93
CA MET A 1 5.27 1.27 -0.51
C MET A 1 6.29 2.35 -0.13
N LYS A 2 7.31 2.59 -0.93
CA LYS A 2 8.37 3.57 -0.64
C LYS A 2 8.15 4.86 -1.42
N LEU A 3 8.30 6.01 -0.78
CA LEU A 3 8.29 7.32 -1.43
C LEU A 3 9.71 7.87 -1.52
N LYS A 4 10.27 8.01 -2.72
CA LYS A 4 11.62 8.58 -2.90
C LYS A 4 11.72 10.00 -2.35
N TYR A 5 12.84 10.33 -1.71
CA TYR A 5 13.07 11.67 -1.15
C TYR A 5 13.00 12.78 -2.19
N LYS A 6 13.45 12.53 -3.42
CA LYS A 6 13.38 13.52 -4.52
C LYS A 6 11.95 13.95 -4.89
N LEU A 7 10.94 13.18 -4.49
CA LEU A 7 9.55 13.53 -4.76
C LEU A 7 8.98 14.48 -3.72
N LEU A 8 9.58 14.59 -2.52
CA LEU A 8 9.08 15.46 -1.45
C LEU A 8 9.03 16.92 -1.90
N ASP A 9 10.02 17.37 -2.68
CA ASP A 9 10.08 18.74 -3.20
C ASP A 9 8.88 19.10 -4.08
N LYS A 10 8.17 18.11 -4.65
CA LYS A 10 6.95 18.32 -5.45
C LYS A 10 5.68 18.42 -4.61
N LEU A 11 5.74 18.12 -3.30
CA LEU A 11 4.55 17.93 -2.46
C LEU A 11 4.12 19.15 -1.64
N HIS A 12 4.91 20.22 -1.68
CA HIS A 12 4.72 21.36 -0.79
C HIS A 12 3.45 22.19 -1.10
N ASN A 13 2.96 22.10 -2.35
CA ASN A 13 1.76 22.81 -2.83
C ASN A 13 0.62 21.88 -3.31
N VAL A 14 0.55 20.64 -2.79
CA VAL A 14 -0.59 19.76 -3.07
C VAL A 14 -1.73 20.02 -2.08
N SER A 15 -2.96 19.80 -2.52
CA SER A 15 -4.16 19.87 -1.67
C SER A 15 -4.24 18.68 -0.69
N ASN A 16 -5.14 18.76 0.29
CA ASN A 16 -5.38 17.65 1.23
C ASN A 16 -5.73 16.34 0.52
N SER A 17 -6.66 16.37 -0.43
CA SER A 17 -7.08 15.16 -1.14
C SER A 17 -5.98 14.62 -2.06
N GLU A 18 -5.17 15.49 -2.67
CA GLU A 18 -3.99 15.09 -3.46
C GLU A 18 -2.93 14.40 -2.60
N MET A 19 -2.60 14.96 -1.43
CA MET A 19 -1.67 14.34 -0.48
C MET A 19 -2.19 12.98 0.00
N ASP A 20 -3.47 12.90 0.38
CA ASP A 20 -4.11 11.66 0.82
C ASP A 20 -4.06 10.59 -0.27
N LEU A 21 -4.41 10.97 -1.51
CA LEU A 21 -4.38 10.06 -2.65
C LEU A 21 -2.96 9.60 -2.95
N LEU A 22 -1.97 10.49 -2.92
CA LEU A 22 -0.57 10.14 -3.15
C LEU A 22 -0.07 9.13 -2.11
N VAL A 23 -0.30 9.39 -0.83
CA VAL A 23 0.10 8.47 0.25
C VAL A 23 -0.54 7.11 0.05
N TRP A 24 -1.85 7.09 -0.23
CA TRP A 24 -2.59 5.85 -0.49
C TRP A 24 -2.03 5.07 -1.69
N VAL A 25 -1.78 5.75 -2.81
CA VAL A 25 -1.20 5.14 -4.02
C VAL A 25 0.18 4.56 -3.72
N VAL A 26 1.05 5.30 -3.03
CA VAL A 26 2.38 4.80 -2.70
C VAL A 26 2.33 3.61 -1.75
N GLN A 27 1.41 3.61 -0.78
CA GLN A 27 1.19 2.48 0.14
C GLN A 27 0.77 1.19 -0.59
N HIS A 28 0.06 1.30 -1.70
CA HIS A 28 -0.45 0.17 -2.46
C HIS A 28 0.30 -0.05 -3.79
N SER A 29 1.36 0.70 -4.05
CA SER A 29 2.15 0.58 -5.28
C SER A 29 3.08 -0.63 -5.26
N ASP A 30 3.17 -1.29 -6.42
CA ASP A 30 4.27 -2.17 -6.77
C ASP A 30 5.58 -1.36 -6.79
N GLU A 31 6.58 -1.82 -6.03
CA GLU A 31 7.84 -1.09 -5.91
C GLU A 31 8.58 -1.03 -7.24
N ARG A 32 8.48 -2.08 -8.08
CA ARG A 32 9.27 -2.18 -9.32
C ARG A 32 8.83 -1.12 -10.33
N SER A 33 7.52 -0.93 -10.48
CA SER A 33 6.92 0.00 -11.43
C SER A 33 6.58 1.37 -10.84
N GLY A 34 6.42 1.47 -9.52
CA GLY A 34 5.84 2.66 -8.87
C GLY A 34 4.33 2.81 -9.12
N THR A 35 3.66 1.76 -9.59
CA THR A 35 2.25 1.76 -9.98
C THR A 35 1.39 1.06 -8.94
N MET A 36 0.30 1.72 -8.54
CA MET A 36 -0.83 1.06 -7.89
C MET A 36 -1.80 0.58 -8.97
N TYR A 37 -1.95 -0.73 -9.09
CA TYR A 37 -2.90 -1.32 -10.03
C TYR A 37 -4.28 -1.44 -9.41
N GLY A 38 -5.31 -1.15 -10.20
CA GLY A 38 -6.71 -1.32 -9.80
C GLY A 38 -7.19 -0.42 -8.65
N ALA A 39 -6.74 0.83 -8.65
CA ALA A 39 -7.23 1.88 -7.76
C ALA A 39 -8.71 2.19 -8.04
N TYR A 40 -9.57 1.83 -7.08
CA TYR A 40 -11.00 2.11 -7.16
C TYR A 40 -11.42 3.18 -6.15
N TYR A 41 -12.25 4.13 -6.62
CA TYR A 41 -12.60 5.31 -5.83
C TYR A 41 -13.27 4.94 -4.49
N ARG A 42 -14.08 3.87 -4.45
CA ARG A 42 -14.77 3.46 -3.21
C ARG A 42 -13.78 3.10 -2.11
N ASN A 43 -12.73 2.34 -2.44
CA ASN A 43 -11.72 1.97 -1.46
C ASN A 43 -11.00 3.20 -0.87
N TYR A 44 -10.68 4.18 -1.71
CA TYR A 44 -10.11 5.45 -1.26
C TYR A 44 -11.10 6.24 -0.37
N CYS A 45 -12.37 6.32 -0.80
CA CYS A 45 -13.43 7.00 -0.06
C CYS A 45 -13.65 6.41 1.32
N ASP A 46 -13.72 5.08 1.42
CA ASP A 46 -13.90 4.34 2.67
C ASP A 46 -12.69 4.51 3.59
N GLU A 47 -11.46 4.48 3.03
CA GLU A 47 -10.24 4.53 3.81
C GLU A 47 -9.88 5.93 4.35
N TYR A 48 -10.26 6.99 3.64
CA TYR A 48 -9.94 8.38 3.99
C TYR A 48 -11.16 9.22 4.36
N GLY A 49 -12.38 8.65 4.36
CA GLY A 49 -13.62 9.39 4.65
C GLY A 49 -13.86 10.52 3.65
N ARG A 50 -13.65 10.26 2.35
CA ARG A 50 -13.74 11.27 1.27
C ARG A 50 -14.90 10.96 0.33
N CYS A 51 -15.41 11.98 -0.35
CA CYS A 51 -16.42 11.77 -1.39
C CYS A 51 -15.78 11.34 -2.72
N LYS A 52 -16.60 10.76 -3.61
CA LYS A 52 -16.18 10.33 -4.96
C LYS A 52 -15.51 11.47 -5.73
N GLN A 53 -15.99 12.71 -5.61
CA GLN A 53 -15.43 13.85 -6.32
C GLN A 53 -14.01 14.19 -5.83
N SER A 54 -13.72 14.04 -4.53
CA SER A 54 -12.38 14.24 -3.98
C SER A 54 -11.34 13.33 -4.64
N PHE A 55 -11.70 12.07 -4.92
CA PHE A 55 -10.81 11.13 -5.62
C PHE A 55 -10.42 11.64 -7.01
N TYR A 56 -11.41 12.04 -7.82
CA TYR A 56 -11.14 12.51 -9.19
C TYR A 56 -10.41 13.84 -9.22
N ASN A 57 -10.80 14.79 -8.36
CA ASN A 57 -10.10 16.07 -8.25
C ASN A 57 -8.63 15.86 -7.86
N ALA A 58 -8.36 14.96 -6.90
CA ALA A 58 -7.01 14.62 -6.51
C ALA A 58 -6.22 13.95 -7.63
N LEU A 59 -6.82 12.99 -8.33
CA LEU A 59 -6.18 12.26 -9.44
C LEU A 59 -5.78 13.21 -10.57
N TYR A 60 -6.71 14.09 -10.99
CA TYR A 60 -6.46 15.05 -12.06
C TYR A 60 -5.47 16.13 -11.65
N GLY A 61 -5.58 16.63 -10.42
CA GLY A 61 -4.67 17.64 -9.89
C GLY A 61 -3.23 17.13 -9.73
N LEU A 62 -3.04 15.89 -9.25
CA LEU A 62 -1.72 15.25 -9.20
C LEU A 62 -1.15 15.02 -10.61
N LYS A 63 -1.98 14.66 -11.59
CA LYS A 63 -1.55 14.52 -12.99
C LYS A 63 -1.13 15.86 -13.58
N GLN A 64 -1.92 16.91 -13.37
CA GLN A 64 -1.59 18.27 -13.85
C GLN A 64 -0.28 18.78 -13.27
N LYS A 65 0.01 18.45 -12.00
CA LYS A 65 1.29 18.76 -11.33
C LYS A 65 2.46 17.87 -11.76
N GLY A 66 2.26 16.91 -12.66
CA GLY A 66 3.33 16.00 -13.12
C GLY A 66 3.85 15.07 -12.01
N ILE A 67 3.02 14.73 -11.03
CA ILE A 67 3.36 13.82 -9.92
C ILE A 67 2.95 12.38 -10.26
N VAL A 68 1.82 12.22 -10.93
CA VAL A 68 1.31 10.90 -11.34
C VAL A 68 0.92 10.86 -12.80
N ALA A 69 0.98 9.66 -13.38
CA ALA A 69 0.24 9.30 -14.58
C ALA A 69 -0.83 8.27 -14.21
N TYR A 70 -1.86 8.12 -15.05
CA TYR A 70 -2.83 7.06 -14.85
C TYR A 70 -3.36 6.49 -16.16
N ARG A 71 -3.72 5.21 -16.11
CA ARG A 71 -4.52 4.51 -17.13
C ARG A 71 -5.90 4.26 -16.55
N ARG A 72 -6.94 4.67 -17.28
CA ARG A 72 -8.32 4.30 -16.96
C ARG A 72 -8.62 2.96 -17.59
N ASN A 73 -9.19 2.04 -16.82
CA ASN A 73 -9.52 0.72 -17.32
C ASN A 73 -11.01 0.55 -17.49
N ARG A 74 -11.38 -0.32 -18.42
CA ARG A 74 -12.76 -0.65 -18.75
C ARG A 74 -13.02 -2.10 -18.42
N ASN A 75 -14.19 -2.38 -17.86
CA ASN A 75 -14.70 -3.73 -17.77
C ASN A 75 -15.40 -4.14 -19.08
N ASP A 76 -15.88 -5.38 -19.12
CA ASP A 76 -16.72 -5.97 -20.16
C ASP A 76 -17.97 -5.13 -20.50
N ALA A 77 -18.54 -4.45 -19.51
CA ALA A 77 -19.63 -3.50 -19.71
C ALA A 77 -19.21 -2.14 -20.31
N CYS A 78 -17.94 -1.99 -20.73
CA CYS A 78 -17.36 -0.74 -21.23
C CYS A 78 -17.45 0.45 -20.27
N THR A 79 -17.70 0.20 -18.98
CA THR A 79 -17.75 1.23 -17.93
C THR A 79 -16.39 1.35 -17.23
N THR A 80 -16.15 2.47 -16.53
CA THR A 80 -14.93 2.59 -15.70
C THR A 80 -14.98 1.55 -14.59
N SER A 81 -14.03 0.60 -14.59
CA SER A 81 -13.82 -0.30 -13.47
C SER A 81 -12.95 0.38 -12.42
N ASP A 82 -11.72 0.73 -12.80
CA ASP A 82 -10.68 1.22 -11.91
C ASP A 82 -9.62 2.06 -12.68
N TYR A 83 -8.57 2.44 -11.97
CA TYR A 83 -7.41 3.15 -12.51
C TYR A 83 -6.11 2.44 -12.14
N ASP A 84 -5.16 2.40 -13.05
CA ASP A 84 -3.76 2.14 -12.69
C ASP A 84 -3.06 3.47 -12.55
N ILE A 85 -2.54 3.77 -11.36
CA ILE A 85 -1.94 5.07 -11.04
C ILE A 85 -0.45 4.88 -10.80
N THR A 86 0.37 5.49 -11.66
CA THR A 86 1.83 5.45 -11.58
C THR A 86 2.34 6.73 -10.95
N VAL A 87 3.07 6.61 -9.84
CA VAL A 87 3.81 7.74 -9.26
C VAL A 87 5.08 7.93 -10.06
N LEU A 88 5.17 9.06 -10.77
CA LEU A 88 6.28 9.35 -11.66
C LEU A 88 7.58 9.42 -10.86
N ASP A 89 8.65 8.91 -11.45
CA ASP A 89 9.99 8.82 -10.86
C ASP A 89 10.12 7.97 -9.57
N ASN A 90 9.07 7.26 -9.13
CA ASN A 90 9.07 6.49 -7.88
C ASN A 90 9.40 4.99 -8.04
N ALA A 91 9.65 4.52 -9.26
CA ALA A 91 9.96 3.12 -9.56
C ALA A 91 11.31 2.67 -8.99
N TYR A 92 11.38 1.42 -8.50
CA TYR A 92 12.61 0.73 -8.08
C TYR A 92 12.80 -0.55 -8.90
N PRO A 93 13.10 -0.45 -10.21
CA PRO A 93 13.09 -1.59 -11.12
C PRO A 93 14.18 -2.63 -10.83
N TRP A 94 15.19 -2.27 -10.03
CA TRP A 94 16.46 -2.98 -9.89
C TRP A 94 16.69 -3.63 -8.52
N LYS A 95 15.65 -4.08 -7.82
CA LYS A 95 15.78 -4.77 -6.52
C LYS A 95 16.66 -6.04 -6.70
N GLY A 96 17.98 -5.91 -6.49
CA GLY A 96 18.99 -6.94 -6.76
C GLY A 96 20.21 -6.50 -7.61
N SER A 97 20.20 -5.31 -8.23
CA SER A 97 21.36 -4.82 -8.99
C SER A 97 22.48 -4.30 -8.07
N LYS A 98 23.73 -4.44 -8.52
CA LYS A 98 24.91 -3.86 -7.85
C LYS A 98 25.11 -2.37 -8.17
N GLU A 99 24.16 -1.74 -8.88
CA GLU A 99 24.31 -0.33 -9.26
C GLU A 99 24.27 0.59 -8.03
N VAL A 100 25.26 1.48 -7.97
CA VAL A 100 25.49 2.44 -6.88
C VAL A 100 24.30 3.39 -6.70
N THR A 101 23.55 3.67 -7.78
CA THR A 101 22.35 4.52 -7.79
C THR A 101 21.22 3.97 -6.92
N TYR A 102 20.94 2.67 -6.94
CA TYR A 102 19.87 2.06 -6.12
C TYR A 102 20.15 2.16 -4.61
N ARG A 103 21.42 2.08 -4.19
CA ARG A 103 21.80 2.16 -2.77
C ARG A 103 21.72 3.57 -2.20
N ASN A 104 21.77 4.59 -3.05
CA ASN A 104 21.88 5.99 -2.65
C ASN A 104 20.56 6.77 -2.74
N GLU A 105 19.51 6.20 -3.34
CA GLU A 105 18.19 6.83 -3.38
C GLU A 105 17.44 6.62 -2.05
N GLY A 106 17.53 7.61 -1.16
CA GLY A 106 16.79 7.61 0.10
C GLY A 106 15.27 7.70 -0.08
N TYR A 107 14.52 7.15 0.87
CA TYR A 107 13.06 7.08 0.80
C TYR A 107 12.37 7.15 2.17
N VAL A 108 11.10 7.56 2.15
CA VAL A 108 10.18 7.40 3.28
C VAL A 108 9.43 6.08 3.12
N ASP A 109 9.52 5.24 4.16
CA ASP A 109 8.81 3.96 4.22
C ASP A 109 7.35 4.17 4.63
N LEU A 110 6.44 4.23 3.65
CA LEU A 110 5.02 4.44 3.91
C LEU A 110 4.27 3.16 4.31
N ALA A 111 4.94 1.99 4.32
CA ALA A 111 4.38 0.78 4.95
C ALA A 111 4.35 0.89 6.49
N ASN A 112 5.14 1.81 7.05
CA ASN A 112 5.16 2.07 8.48
C ASN A 112 3.73 2.41 9.00
N PRO A 113 3.24 1.74 10.08
CA PRO A 113 1.87 1.93 10.58
C PRO A 113 1.51 3.38 10.90
N VAL A 114 2.48 4.22 11.28
CA VAL A 114 2.26 5.65 11.55
C VAL A 114 1.59 6.37 10.38
N PHE A 115 1.91 6.01 9.13
CA PHE A 115 1.35 6.65 7.94
C PHE A 115 -0.03 6.10 7.56
N ARG A 116 -0.51 5.09 8.28
CA ARG A 116 -1.86 4.52 8.15
C ARG A 116 -2.75 4.91 9.33
N SER A 117 -2.19 5.55 10.36
CA SER A 117 -2.90 5.90 11.58
C SER A 117 -3.91 7.01 11.36
N GLN A 118 -4.94 7.06 12.21
CA GLN A 118 -5.97 8.08 12.12
C GLN A 118 -5.41 9.48 12.41
N GLU A 119 -4.40 9.55 13.29
CA GLU A 119 -3.66 10.78 13.60
C GLU A 119 -2.92 11.30 12.37
N PHE A 120 -2.30 10.44 11.57
CA PHE A 120 -1.67 10.90 10.32
C PHE A 120 -2.72 11.29 9.29
N LYS A 121 -3.78 10.49 9.12
CA LYS A 121 -4.85 10.77 8.14
C LYS A 121 -5.56 12.10 8.41
N SER A 122 -5.70 12.51 9.68
CA SER A 122 -6.35 13.77 10.06
C SER A 122 -5.51 15.03 9.81
N LEU A 123 -4.19 14.89 9.57
CA LEU A 123 -3.31 16.02 9.26
C LEU A 123 -3.70 16.74 7.97
N LYS A 124 -3.47 18.05 7.92
CA LYS A 124 -3.52 18.83 6.67
C LYS A 124 -2.33 18.49 5.77
N ALA A 125 -2.42 18.81 4.47
CA ALA A 125 -1.41 18.49 3.46
C ALA A 125 -0.02 19.01 3.86
N LYS A 126 0.07 20.26 4.30
CA LYS A 126 1.33 20.87 4.75
C LYS A 126 1.89 20.24 6.03
N GLU A 127 1.02 19.75 6.93
CA GLU A 127 1.44 19.00 8.11
C GLU A 127 1.96 17.60 7.74
N LYS A 128 1.27 16.90 6.81
CA LYS A 128 1.73 15.62 6.25
C LYS A 128 3.08 15.79 5.54
N TYR A 129 3.22 16.83 4.72
CA TYR A 129 4.47 17.16 4.05
C TYR A 129 5.61 17.39 5.06
N LEU A 130 5.39 18.19 6.11
CA LEU A 130 6.38 18.36 7.19
C LEU A 130 6.71 17.06 7.91
N ALA A 131 5.73 16.18 8.15
CA ALA A 131 5.98 14.88 8.76
C ALA A 131 6.90 14.02 7.89
N LEU A 132 6.70 14.01 6.57
CA LEU A 132 7.56 13.30 5.61
C LEU A 132 8.97 13.91 5.56
N GLU A 133 9.09 15.23 5.50
CA GLU A 133 10.37 15.95 5.49
C GLU A 133 11.16 15.75 6.80
N PHE A 134 10.50 15.84 7.96
CA PHE A 134 11.15 15.57 9.24
C PHE A 134 11.55 14.12 9.37
N ARG A 135 10.74 13.18 8.85
CA ARG A 135 11.12 11.77 8.84
C ARG A 135 12.36 11.52 7.99
N LYS A 136 12.48 12.15 6.81
CA LYS A 136 13.69 12.13 5.98
C LYS A 136 14.89 12.66 6.77
N ARG A 137 14.82 13.90 7.24
CA ARG A 137 15.95 14.61 7.86
C ARG A 137 16.38 14.00 9.20
N SER A 138 15.44 13.47 9.99
CA SER A 138 15.76 12.83 11.27
C SER A 138 16.43 11.47 11.08
N PHE A 139 16.13 10.78 9.98
CA PHE A 139 16.70 9.47 9.64
C PHE A 139 18.07 9.61 8.98
N GLU A 140 18.22 10.50 7.99
CA GLU A 140 19.49 10.74 7.27
C GLU A 140 20.64 11.14 8.21
N THR A 141 20.33 11.90 9.26
CA THR A 141 21.36 12.43 10.17
C THR A 141 21.71 11.48 11.32
N GLY A 142 20.89 10.44 11.57
CA GLY A 142 21.01 9.54 12.74
C GLY A 142 20.92 10.22 14.11
N LYS A 143 20.95 11.55 14.16
CA LYS A 143 21.05 12.41 15.35
C LYS A 143 19.87 13.38 15.47
N GLY A 144 18.90 13.29 14.56
CA GLY A 144 17.76 14.20 14.48
C GLY A 144 18.06 15.48 13.71
N TYR A 145 16.98 16.14 13.28
CA TYR A 145 17.05 17.37 12.52
C TYR A 145 17.31 18.57 13.45
N LYS A 146 18.46 19.21 13.29
CA LYS A 146 18.86 20.43 14.01
C LYS A 146 18.82 21.63 13.07
N HIS A 147 18.16 22.71 13.48
CA HIS A 147 18.09 23.93 12.67
C HIS A 147 17.95 25.18 13.55
N GLY A 148 18.61 26.29 13.20
CA GLY A 148 18.49 27.54 13.97
C GLY A 148 17.07 28.08 13.91
N VAL A 149 16.51 28.59 15.02
CA VAL A 149 15.08 28.97 15.07
C VAL A 149 14.72 30.01 14.01
N LYS A 150 15.53 31.07 13.86
CA LYS A 150 15.30 32.13 12.85
C LYS A 150 15.36 31.56 11.42
N ALA A 151 16.47 30.88 11.08
CA ALA A 151 16.66 30.27 9.77
C ALA A 151 15.57 29.21 9.43
N PHE A 152 15.05 28.51 10.44
CA PHE A 152 13.99 27.53 10.26
C PHE A 152 12.72 28.20 9.77
N TYR A 153 12.29 29.28 10.44
CA TYR A 153 11.12 30.03 10.02
C TYR A 153 11.32 30.73 8.68
N GLU A 154 12.49 31.32 8.45
CA GLU A 154 12.85 31.92 7.15
C GLU A 154 12.83 30.89 6.01
N MET A 155 13.24 29.64 6.25
CA MET A 155 13.20 28.59 5.24
C MET A 155 11.78 28.10 4.98
N TRP A 156 11.06 27.68 6.03
CA TRP A 156 9.77 27.02 5.88
C TRP A 156 8.64 27.99 5.52
N SER A 157 8.75 29.28 5.83
CA SER A 157 7.75 30.29 5.45
C SER A 157 7.80 30.68 3.98
N ARG A 158 8.93 30.43 3.29
CA ARG A 158 9.07 30.69 1.85
C ARG A 158 8.01 29.94 1.06
N GLU A 159 7.55 30.56 -0.03
CA GLU A 159 6.57 29.99 -0.94
C GLU A 159 7.03 28.65 -1.55
N ALA A 160 8.33 28.53 -1.88
CA ALA A 160 8.94 27.29 -2.37
C ALA A 160 8.90 26.12 -1.36
N TYR A 161 8.56 26.39 -0.10
CA TYR A 161 8.27 25.40 0.92
C TYR A 161 6.79 25.51 1.29
N LEU A 162 6.44 26.12 2.43
CA LEU A 162 5.05 26.12 2.88
C LEU A 162 4.28 27.37 2.45
N GLY A 163 4.93 28.50 2.22
CA GLY A 163 4.23 29.76 1.90
C GLY A 163 3.19 30.13 2.96
N VAL A 164 3.53 30.00 4.25
CA VAL A 164 2.63 30.31 5.38
C VAL A 164 3.36 31.09 6.47
N SER A 165 2.59 31.75 7.33
CA SER A 165 3.14 32.51 8.46
C SER A 165 3.90 31.63 9.46
N GLU A 166 4.84 32.23 10.20
CA GLU A 166 5.55 31.55 11.29
C GLU A 166 4.59 31.00 12.37
N ARG A 167 3.50 31.72 12.65
CA ARG A 167 2.45 31.28 13.57
C ARG A 167 1.83 29.97 13.10
N THR A 168 1.54 29.86 11.81
CA THR A 168 1.01 28.64 11.19
C THR A 168 2.02 27.49 11.29
N ILE A 169 3.30 27.75 11.00
CA ILE A 169 4.37 26.74 11.14
C ILE A 169 4.45 26.26 12.59
N ARG A 170 4.39 27.16 13.57
CA ARG A 170 4.37 26.80 15.00
C ARG A 170 3.20 25.89 15.35
N SER A 171 2.02 26.15 14.78
CA SER A 171 0.85 25.27 14.95
C SER A 171 1.14 23.88 14.40
N TYR A 172 1.72 23.76 13.20
CA TYR A 172 2.07 22.45 12.62
C TYR A 172 3.07 21.69 13.50
N MET A 173 4.08 22.39 14.04
CA MET A 173 5.05 21.81 14.97
C MET A 173 4.38 21.30 16.25
N HIS A 174 3.40 22.04 16.77
CA HIS A 174 2.59 21.60 17.90
C HIS A 174 1.77 20.35 17.57
N THR A 175 1.08 20.33 16.41
CA THR A 175 0.34 19.14 15.96
C THR A 175 1.23 17.92 15.89
N LEU A 176 2.38 18.02 15.20
CA LEU A 176 3.30 16.90 14.97
C LEU A 176 4.00 16.39 16.24
N SER A 177 4.12 17.22 17.28
CA SER A 177 4.77 16.83 18.54
C SER A 177 3.82 16.47 19.67
N LYS A 178 2.71 17.19 19.83
CA LYS A 178 1.81 17.07 20.98
C LYS A 178 0.51 16.35 20.65
N VAL A 179 -0.04 16.56 19.45
CA VAL A 179 -1.31 15.94 19.04
C VAL A 179 -1.05 14.55 18.51
N CYS A 180 -0.19 14.42 17.50
CA CYS A 180 0.12 13.14 16.88
C CYS A 180 1.22 12.37 17.62
N ASN A 181 2.01 13.06 18.45
CA ASN A 181 3.14 12.49 19.16
C ASN A 181 4.14 11.75 18.23
N PHE A 182 4.32 12.23 17.00
CA PHE A 182 5.24 11.62 16.03
C PHE A 182 6.68 12.04 16.29
N PHE A 183 6.89 13.29 16.67
CA PHE A 183 8.22 13.87 16.84
C PHE A 183 8.42 14.42 18.26
N SER A 184 9.64 14.33 18.76
CA SER A 184 10.10 15.16 19.87
C SER A 184 10.64 16.45 19.26
N ILE A 185 9.99 17.57 19.60
CA ILE A 185 10.34 18.89 19.09
C ILE A 185 10.64 19.78 20.28
N GLY A 186 11.87 20.26 20.39
CA GLY A 186 12.29 21.18 21.43
C GLY A 186 13.23 22.26 20.89
N ILE A 187 13.28 23.39 21.58
CA ILE A 187 14.27 24.43 21.34
C ILE A 187 15.30 24.35 22.45
N LYS A 188 16.58 24.31 22.10
CA LYS A 188 17.67 24.43 23.05
C LYS A 188 18.85 25.12 22.36
N ASP A 189 19.46 26.08 23.04
CA ASP A 189 20.57 26.92 22.55
C ASP A 189 20.23 27.71 21.27
N GLY A 190 18.97 28.12 21.08
CA GLY A 190 18.52 28.83 19.86
C GLY A 190 18.32 27.93 18.64
N PHE A 191 18.39 26.60 18.80
CA PHE A 191 18.15 25.63 17.74
C PHE A 191 16.91 24.78 18.04
N TYR A 192 16.08 24.57 17.01
CA TYR A 192 15.19 23.42 16.98
C TYR A 192 16.00 22.13 16.95
N ARG A 193 15.59 21.17 17.77
CA ARG A 193 16.01 19.77 17.73
C ARG A 193 14.75 18.93 17.54
N ILE A 194 14.66 18.26 16.39
CA ILE A 194 13.49 17.50 15.95
C ILE A 194 13.92 16.05 15.75
N THR A 195 13.42 15.15 16.58
CA THR A 195 13.74 13.71 16.48
C THR A 195 12.47 12.89 16.31
N SER A 196 12.53 11.84 15.49
CA SER A 196 11.44 10.86 15.39
C SER A 196 11.29 10.13 16.72
N ARG A 197 10.07 10.03 17.24
CA ARG A 197 9.81 9.21 18.43
C ARG A 197 9.82 7.74 18.04
N ILE A 198 10.64 6.97 18.74
CA ILE A 198 10.77 5.52 18.53
C ILE A 198 9.40 4.85 18.72
N SER A 199 8.63 5.27 19.74
CA SER A 199 7.28 4.74 20.00
C SER A 199 6.35 4.82 18.79
N SER A 200 6.51 5.82 17.93
CA SER A 200 5.59 6.12 16.84
C SER A 200 6.08 5.52 15.52
N PHE A 201 7.39 5.45 15.31
CA PHE A 201 8.00 4.98 14.06
C PHE A 201 8.59 3.57 14.12
N ARG A 202 8.61 2.92 15.30
CA ARG A 202 9.05 1.52 15.41
C ARG A 202 8.00 0.62 14.74
N LYS A 203 8.44 -0.20 13.79
CA LYS A 203 7.56 -1.25 13.26
C LYS A 203 7.26 -2.25 14.38
N PRO A 204 5.99 -2.63 14.58
CA PRO A 204 5.64 -3.72 15.50
C PRO A 204 6.40 -4.99 15.13
N GLN A 205 6.61 -5.90 16.08
CA GLN A 205 7.23 -7.19 15.80
C GLN A 205 6.23 -8.16 15.16
N LYS A 206 6.72 -9.25 14.54
CA LYS A 206 5.86 -10.35 14.05
C LYS A 206 4.93 -10.81 15.17
N GLY A 207 3.64 -10.96 14.87
CA GLY A 207 2.62 -11.39 15.85
C GLY A 207 2.01 -10.26 16.69
N GLN A 208 2.53 -9.03 16.62
CA GLN A 208 1.94 -7.90 17.33
C GLN A 208 0.88 -7.18 16.49
N TYR A 209 -0.19 -6.71 17.12
CA TYR A 209 -1.24 -5.94 16.47
C TYR A 209 -0.68 -4.80 15.60
N GLY A 210 -1.20 -4.66 14.38
CA GLY A 210 -0.77 -3.64 13.42
C GLY A 210 0.47 -4.00 12.59
N HIS A 211 1.17 -5.10 12.90
CA HIS A 211 2.21 -5.64 12.01
C HIS A 211 1.57 -6.19 10.73
N LYS A 212 1.97 -5.63 9.59
CA LYS A 212 1.70 -6.16 8.24
C LYS A 212 3.03 -6.24 7.52
N TYR A 213 3.33 -7.38 6.90
CA TYR A 213 4.47 -7.46 6.00
C TYR A 213 4.17 -6.65 4.73
N ASP A 214 5.20 -6.06 4.12
CA ASP A 214 5.06 -5.40 2.81
C ASP A 214 4.47 -6.39 1.77
N GLN A 215 4.78 -7.68 1.90
CA GLN A 215 4.20 -8.73 1.08
C GLN A 215 2.69 -8.91 1.29
N ASP A 216 2.19 -8.75 2.51
CA ASP A 216 0.76 -8.85 2.83
C ASP A 216 -0.02 -7.70 2.21
N MET A 217 0.51 -6.48 2.35
CA MET A 217 -0.08 -5.29 1.71
C MET A 217 -0.07 -5.41 0.18
N TYR A 218 1.00 -5.99 -0.40
CA TYR A 218 1.06 -6.26 -1.83
C TYR A 218 0.01 -7.29 -2.28
N ASN A 219 -0.10 -8.42 -1.55
CA ASN A 219 -1.05 -9.48 -1.88
C ASN A 219 -2.50 -8.99 -1.76
N GLU A 220 -2.79 -8.21 -0.71
CA GLU A 220 -4.10 -7.58 -0.51
C GLU A 220 -4.44 -6.65 -1.70
N GLN A 221 -3.51 -5.80 -2.12
CA GLN A 221 -3.74 -4.93 -3.28
C GLN A 221 -3.89 -5.72 -4.58
N TYR A 222 -3.12 -6.80 -4.75
CA TYR A 222 -3.21 -7.65 -5.94
C TYR A 222 -4.60 -8.27 -6.08
N VAL A 223 -5.15 -8.79 -4.98
CA VAL A 223 -6.53 -9.33 -4.97
C VAL A 223 -7.54 -8.20 -5.20
N ARG A 224 -7.41 -7.05 -4.53
CA ARG A 224 -8.29 -5.88 -4.77
C ARG A 224 -8.29 -5.46 -6.23
N MET A 225 -7.14 -5.46 -6.90
CA MET A 225 -7.04 -5.16 -8.33
C MET A 225 -7.91 -6.12 -9.15
N ALA A 226 -7.77 -7.43 -8.96
CA ALA A 226 -8.56 -8.42 -9.70
C ALA A 226 -10.08 -8.23 -9.46
N LEU A 227 -10.48 -7.99 -8.20
CA LEU A 227 -11.88 -7.74 -7.85
C LEU A 227 -12.42 -6.45 -8.48
N ASN A 228 -11.65 -5.37 -8.41
CA ASN A 228 -12.04 -4.07 -8.94
C ASN A 228 -12.14 -4.08 -10.47
N ARG A 229 -11.27 -4.86 -11.16
CA ARG A 229 -11.30 -5.04 -12.61
C ARG A 229 -12.63 -5.58 -13.10
N ASP A 230 -13.09 -6.62 -12.42
CA ASP A 230 -14.33 -7.31 -12.76
C ASP A 230 -15.56 -6.73 -12.04
N ASN A 231 -15.36 -5.65 -11.27
CA ASN A 231 -16.37 -4.96 -10.47
C ASN A 231 -17.12 -5.90 -9.51
N ILE A 232 -16.35 -6.78 -8.86
CA ILE A 232 -16.83 -7.75 -7.87
C ILE A 232 -16.95 -7.05 -6.52
N LYS A 233 -18.13 -7.11 -5.89
CA LYS A 233 -18.31 -6.60 -4.53
C LYS A 233 -17.68 -7.56 -3.53
N TYR A 234 -17.12 -7.03 -2.45
CA TYR A 234 -16.52 -7.82 -1.39
C TYR A 234 -16.63 -7.09 -0.05
N ASN A 235 -16.48 -7.85 1.03
CA ASN A 235 -16.33 -7.35 2.38
C ASN A 235 -14.91 -7.66 2.91
N ALA A 236 -14.58 -7.19 4.11
CA ALA A 236 -13.24 -7.39 4.69
C ALA A 236 -12.88 -8.87 4.87
N GLU A 237 -13.87 -9.71 5.19
CA GLU A 237 -13.67 -11.14 5.47
C GLU A 237 -13.40 -11.92 4.18
N SER A 238 -14.28 -11.81 3.18
CA SER A 238 -14.12 -12.45 1.87
C SER A 238 -12.83 -12.03 1.17
N LEU A 239 -12.42 -10.76 1.30
CA LEU A 239 -11.12 -10.30 0.81
C LEU A 239 -9.97 -10.99 1.54
N SER A 240 -10.00 -11.02 2.87
CA SER A 240 -8.96 -11.64 3.70
C SER A 240 -8.81 -13.13 3.38
N ASP A 241 -9.93 -13.84 3.28
CA ASP A 241 -9.95 -15.27 2.98
C ASP A 241 -9.40 -15.54 1.57
N THR A 242 -9.77 -14.72 0.59
CA THR A 242 -9.22 -14.84 -0.78
C THR A 242 -7.72 -14.53 -0.82
N VAL A 243 -7.25 -13.54 -0.06
CA VAL A 243 -5.81 -13.26 0.07
C VAL A 243 -5.08 -14.44 0.72
N HIS A 244 -5.70 -15.15 1.66
CA HIS A 244 -5.12 -16.32 2.30
C HIS A 244 -4.80 -17.45 1.32
N LEU A 245 -5.61 -17.62 0.27
CA LEU A 245 -5.40 -18.62 -0.78
C LEU A 245 -4.03 -18.48 -1.47
N ILE A 246 -3.49 -17.26 -1.59
CA ILE A 246 -2.13 -17.03 -2.12
C ILE A 246 -1.08 -17.75 -1.27
N TYR A 247 -1.23 -17.74 0.05
CA TYR A 247 -0.30 -18.39 0.96
C TYR A 247 -0.50 -19.89 0.98
N GLN A 248 -1.76 -20.35 1.04
CA GLN A 248 -2.12 -21.77 1.06
C GLN A 248 -1.61 -22.50 -0.18
N TYR A 249 -1.77 -21.90 -1.36
CA TYR A 249 -1.42 -22.54 -2.64
C TYR A 249 -0.04 -22.15 -3.17
N GLY A 250 0.62 -21.15 -2.58
CA GLY A 250 1.88 -20.60 -3.10
C GLY A 250 2.96 -21.65 -3.35
N ALA A 251 3.18 -22.57 -2.40
CA ALA A 251 4.17 -23.64 -2.55
C ALA A 251 3.78 -24.66 -3.64
N ALA A 252 2.50 -25.03 -3.73
CA ALA A 252 2.03 -26.01 -4.69
C ALA A 252 2.15 -25.52 -6.14
N PHE A 253 1.83 -24.25 -6.40
CA PHE A 253 2.04 -23.64 -7.72
C PHE A 253 3.54 -23.46 -8.02
N ALA A 254 4.34 -23.05 -7.03
CA ALA A 254 5.79 -22.91 -7.21
C ALA A 254 6.46 -24.24 -7.58
N ASN A 255 6.02 -25.37 -7.01
CA ASN A 255 6.49 -26.71 -7.36
C ASN A 255 6.18 -27.09 -8.82
N LYS A 256 5.18 -26.47 -9.45
CA LYS A 256 4.86 -26.59 -10.88
C LYS A 256 5.47 -25.46 -11.74
N GLY A 257 6.44 -24.72 -11.21
CA GLY A 257 7.09 -23.60 -11.91
C GLY A 257 6.19 -22.38 -12.14
N ALA A 258 5.10 -22.25 -11.38
CA ALA A 258 4.07 -21.23 -11.58
C ALA A 258 3.98 -20.23 -10.40
N ASP A 259 3.64 -18.97 -10.71
CA ASP A 259 3.28 -17.97 -9.70
C ASP A 259 1.77 -18.01 -9.43
N VAL A 260 1.39 -18.40 -8.21
CA VAL A 260 0.00 -18.49 -7.74
C VAL A 260 -0.80 -17.21 -8.02
N LYS A 261 -0.18 -16.02 -8.01
CA LYS A 261 -0.87 -14.74 -8.25
C LYS A 261 -1.53 -14.67 -9.62
N ARG A 262 -0.88 -15.22 -10.65
CA ARG A 262 -1.47 -15.27 -12.00
C ARG A 262 -2.70 -16.15 -12.07
N TYR A 263 -2.78 -17.16 -11.21
CA TYR A 263 -3.87 -18.13 -11.19
C TYR A 263 -4.99 -17.73 -10.25
N ILE A 264 -4.70 -17.01 -9.16
CA ILE A 264 -5.76 -16.48 -8.31
C ILE A 264 -6.57 -15.41 -9.04
N GLU A 265 -5.93 -14.58 -9.87
CA GLU A 265 -6.63 -13.62 -10.74
C GLU A 265 -7.58 -14.33 -11.71
N LYS A 266 -7.10 -15.41 -12.36
CA LYS A 266 -7.96 -16.26 -13.21
C LYS A 266 -9.10 -16.90 -12.44
N ALA A 267 -8.84 -17.42 -11.24
CA ALA A 267 -9.86 -18.06 -10.41
C ALA A 267 -10.95 -17.07 -9.96
N ILE A 268 -10.58 -15.83 -9.64
CA ILE A 268 -11.50 -14.72 -9.35
C ILE A 268 -12.34 -14.38 -10.58
N HIS A 269 -11.71 -14.27 -11.75
CA HIS A 269 -12.45 -13.98 -12.98
C HIS A 269 -13.47 -15.09 -13.30
N SER A 270 -13.04 -16.35 -13.20
CA SER A 270 -13.91 -17.52 -13.43
C SER A 270 -15.04 -17.63 -12.42
N SER A 271 -14.87 -17.15 -11.17
CA SER A 271 -15.92 -17.27 -10.14
C SER A 271 -17.15 -16.41 -10.43
N VAL A 272 -17.06 -15.47 -11.38
CA VAL A 272 -18.15 -14.58 -11.76
C VAL A 272 -18.53 -14.72 -13.24
N ALA A 273 -18.01 -15.74 -13.92
CA ALA A 273 -18.33 -16.02 -15.32
C ALA A 273 -19.83 -16.28 -15.48
N GLY A 274 -20.47 -15.62 -16.45
CA GLY A 274 -21.92 -15.69 -16.67
C GLY A 274 -22.76 -14.81 -15.74
N THR A 275 -22.19 -14.25 -14.67
CA THR A 275 -22.89 -13.34 -13.76
C THR A 275 -22.86 -11.90 -14.29
N LYS A 276 -24.02 -11.24 -14.29
CA LYS A 276 -24.13 -9.82 -14.67
C LYS A 276 -23.28 -8.97 -13.75
N TRP A 277 -22.59 -7.98 -14.30
CA TRP A 277 -21.62 -7.15 -13.57
C TRP A 277 -22.16 -6.51 -12.28
N ARG A 278 -23.47 -6.21 -12.19
CA ARG A 278 -24.10 -5.59 -11.01
C ARG A 278 -24.33 -6.55 -9.83
N GLU A 279 -24.36 -7.84 -10.15
CA GLU A 279 -24.70 -8.95 -9.24
C GLU A 279 -23.44 -9.71 -8.79
N ARG A 280 -22.25 -9.31 -9.26
CA ARG A 280 -20.99 -9.95 -8.92
C ARG A 280 -20.63 -9.70 -7.45
N GLU A 281 -20.46 -10.77 -6.70
CA GLU A 281 -20.03 -10.76 -5.31
C GLU A 281 -18.95 -11.83 -5.10
N LEU A 282 -17.98 -11.52 -4.23
CA LEU A 282 -16.84 -12.38 -3.96
C LEU A 282 -17.27 -13.56 -3.08
N SER A 283 -17.04 -14.77 -3.58
CA SER A 283 -17.12 -16.02 -2.81
C SER A 283 -15.73 -16.64 -2.73
N ALA A 284 -15.11 -16.60 -1.54
CA ALA A 284 -13.79 -17.22 -1.33
C ALA A 284 -13.81 -18.73 -1.61
N ALA A 285 -14.92 -19.41 -1.30
CA ALA A 285 -15.09 -20.84 -1.57
C ALA A 285 -15.13 -21.14 -3.08
N THR A 286 -15.81 -20.32 -3.88
CA THR A 286 -15.83 -20.49 -5.34
C THR A 286 -14.47 -20.19 -5.95
N VAL A 287 -13.76 -19.18 -5.45
CA VAL A 287 -12.37 -18.89 -5.88
C VAL A 287 -11.45 -20.05 -5.51
N HIS A 288 -11.58 -20.63 -4.31
CA HIS A 288 -10.84 -21.81 -3.86
C HIS A 288 -11.05 -22.99 -4.82
N TYR A 289 -12.31 -23.35 -5.09
CA TYR A 289 -12.69 -24.41 -6.04
C TYR A 289 -12.00 -24.22 -7.40
N ASN A 290 -12.13 -23.03 -7.98
CA ASN A 290 -11.53 -22.70 -9.28
C ASN A 290 -10.00 -22.77 -9.25
N LEU A 291 -9.36 -22.27 -8.19
CA LEU A 291 -7.91 -22.28 -8.04
C LEU A 291 -7.37 -23.70 -7.91
N LYS A 292 -8.06 -24.56 -7.15
CA LYS A 292 -7.73 -25.98 -6.98
C LYS A 292 -7.84 -26.74 -8.31
N ALA A 293 -8.92 -26.53 -9.06
CA ALA A 293 -9.10 -27.12 -10.39
C ALA A 293 -7.97 -26.69 -11.35
N LEU A 294 -7.59 -25.41 -11.36
CA LEU A 294 -6.46 -24.90 -12.17
C LEU A 294 -5.13 -25.58 -11.81
N LEU A 295 -4.90 -25.86 -10.52
CA LEU A 295 -3.69 -26.56 -10.07
C LEU A 295 -3.66 -28.04 -10.48
N GLN A 296 -4.81 -28.73 -10.39
CA GLN A 296 -4.95 -30.14 -10.76
C GLN A 296 -4.71 -30.37 -12.25
N HIS A 297 -5.17 -29.45 -13.10
CA HIS A 297 -4.99 -29.54 -14.55
C HIS A 297 -3.63 -29.02 -15.06
N MET A 298 -2.77 -28.50 -14.18
CA MET A 298 -1.42 -28.08 -14.58
C MET A 298 -0.51 -29.28 -14.78
N PRO A 299 0.28 -29.33 -15.88
CA PRO A 299 1.27 -30.36 -16.06
C PRO A 299 2.31 -30.30 -14.96
N ASP A 300 2.78 -31.45 -14.50
CA ASP A 300 3.92 -31.51 -13.60
C ASP A 300 5.16 -31.07 -14.38
N THR A 301 5.97 -30.21 -13.77
CA THR A 301 7.28 -29.85 -14.34
C THR A 301 8.15 -31.10 -14.33
N GLN A 302 8.40 -31.66 -15.52
CA GLN A 302 9.41 -32.71 -15.68
C GLN A 302 10.77 -32.16 -15.23
N ASP A 303 11.50 -32.99 -14.48
CA ASP A 303 12.82 -32.70 -13.92
C ASP A 303 13.73 -31.96 -14.90
N GLN A 304 14.01 -30.69 -14.60
CA GLN A 304 15.24 -30.05 -15.03
C GLN A 304 15.96 -29.46 -13.82
N ASP A 305 16.99 -30.19 -13.40
CA ASP A 305 18.16 -29.78 -12.64
C ASP A 305 17.95 -28.97 -11.35
N ASN A 306 17.97 -29.73 -10.27
CA ASN A 306 18.57 -29.43 -8.96
C ASN A 306 19.38 -28.12 -8.88
N LYS A 307 18.69 -27.00 -8.66
CA LYS A 307 19.23 -25.91 -7.84
C LYS A 307 18.50 -25.93 -6.51
N LYS A 308 19.21 -26.39 -5.48
CA LYS A 308 18.82 -26.30 -4.06
C LYS A 308 18.37 -24.87 -3.74
N VAL A 309 17.06 -24.65 -3.76
CA VAL A 309 16.43 -23.59 -3.00
C VAL A 309 16.24 -24.18 -1.60
N ASN A 310 17.01 -23.71 -0.63
CA ASN A 310 16.80 -24.04 0.77
C ASN A 310 15.44 -23.46 1.20
N THR A 311 14.38 -24.25 1.08
CA THR A 311 13.11 -24.02 1.76
C THR A 311 13.17 -24.76 3.09
N SER A 312 13.39 -24.03 4.18
CA SER A 312 13.16 -24.55 5.51
C SER A 312 11.66 -24.80 5.66
N SER A 313 11.25 -26.06 5.54
CA SER A 313 9.99 -26.59 6.05
C SER A 313 10.00 -26.44 7.57
N GLY A 314 9.44 -25.33 8.04
CA GLY A 314 9.15 -25.13 9.44
C GLY A 314 7.76 -24.56 9.54
N GLU A 315 6.84 -25.34 10.12
CA GLU A 315 5.61 -24.83 10.72
C GLU A 315 5.98 -23.68 11.65
N LYS A 316 5.87 -22.46 11.15
CA LYS A 316 6.07 -21.24 11.95
C LYS A 316 4.89 -20.36 11.68
N GLY A 317 3.89 -20.47 12.56
CA GLY A 317 2.68 -19.63 12.64
C GLY A 317 2.76 -18.39 11.74
N PHE A 318 2.11 -18.52 10.59
CA PHE A 318 2.16 -17.53 9.51
C PHE A 318 0.91 -16.67 9.59
N ASN A 319 1.13 -15.37 9.81
CA ASN A 319 0.25 -14.24 9.51
C ASN A 319 -0.57 -13.65 10.67
N ASN A 320 -0.55 -12.32 10.66
CA ASN A 320 -1.27 -11.41 11.56
C ASN A 320 -2.72 -11.14 11.10
N PHE A 321 -3.26 -12.01 10.24
CA PHE A 321 -4.70 -12.06 10.00
C PHE A 321 -5.32 -12.86 11.14
N ASN A 322 -6.53 -12.50 11.59
CA ASN A 322 -7.33 -13.46 12.36
C ASN A 322 -7.55 -14.66 11.45
N GLN A 323 -6.73 -15.70 11.63
CA GLN A 323 -6.83 -16.93 10.88
C GLN A 323 -8.09 -17.62 11.36
N ARG A 324 -9.06 -17.69 10.47
CA ARG A 324 -10.22 -18.55 10.66
C ARG A 324 -9.84 -19.88 10.05
N ASP A 325 -9.87 -20.90 10.89
CA ASP A 325 -9.54 -22.27 10.50
C ASP A 325 -10.75 -22.83 9.76
N TYR A 326 -10.81 -22.54 8.47
CA TYR A 326 -11.84 -23.07 7.58
C TYR A 326 -11.30 -24.35 6.95
N ASP A 327 -12.01 -25.47 7.14
CA ASP A 327 -11.88 -26.58 6.21
C ASP A 327 -12.59 -26.20 4.91
N TRP A 328 -11.81 -25.60 4.00
CA TRP A 328 -12.32 -25.20 2.69
C TRP A 328 -12.86 -26.39 1.89
N ASN A 329 -12.39 -27.61 2.12
CA ASN A 329 -12.95 -28.78 1.45
C ASN A 329 -14.33 -29.11 2.00
N GLU A 330 -14.53 -28.97 3.32
CA GLU A 330 -15.84 -29.15 3.95
C GLU A 330 -16.85 -28.10 3.47
N ILE A 331 -16.46 -26.82 3.44
CA ILE A 331 -17.31 -25.72 2.96
C ILE A 331 -17.64 -25.88 1.47
N GLU A 332 -16.67 -26.28 0.64
CA GLU A 332 -16.87 -26.59 -0.78
C GLU A 332 -17.88 -27.73 -0.94
N ASN A 333 -17.73 -28.83 -0.20
CA ASN A 333 -18.68 -29.94 -0.21
C ASN A 333 -20.08 -29.50 0.22
N LEU A 334 -20.21 -28.64 1.24
CA LEU A 334 -21.50 -28.10 1.67
C LEU A 334 -22.13 -27.16 0.63
N LEU A 335 -21.36 -26.44 -0.17
CA LEU A 335 -21.90 -25.52 -1.19
C LEU A 335 -22.27 -26.22 -2.48
N PHE A 336 -21.53 -27.25 -2.87
CA PHE A 336 -21.68 -27.92 -4.17
C PHE A 336 -22.36 -29.29 -4.09
N ASN A 337 -22.46 -29.91 -2.91
CA ASN A 337 -23.14 -31.20 -2.71
C ASN A 337 -24.42 -31.09 -1.84
N SER A 338 -24.87 -29.89 -1.46
CA SER A 338 -26.12 -29.69 -0.68
C SER A 338 -27.40 -29.67 -1.53
N THR A 339 -27.35 -30.20 -2.75
CA THR A 339 -28.55 -30.52 -3.53
C THR A 339 -28.74 -32.03 -3.57
N ILE A 340 -29.50 -32.53 -2.60
CA ILE A 340 -30.40 -33.69 -2.77
C ILE A 340 -31.79 -33.24 -2.31
#